data_AF-A0AAE4JZ83-F1
#
_entry.id   AF-A0AAE4JZ83-F1
#
_cell.length_a   1.000
_cell.length_b   1.000
_cell.length_c   1.000
_cell.angle_alpha   90.00
_cell.angle_beta   90.00
_cell.angle_gamma   90.00
#
_symmetry.space_group_name_H-M   'P 1'
#
loop_
_entity.id
_entity.type
_entity.pdbx_description
1 polymer ?
#
loop_
_entity_poly.entity_id
_entity_poly.type
_entity_poly.pdbx_seq_one_letter_code
_entity_poly.pdbx_strand_id
1 'polypeptide(L)' 'MPTQLAEVEVSPSGYGLHWESLDADLAVPALMSQVFGSGAWLN' A
#
# COMPACT_ATOMS: atom_id res chain seq x y z
N MET A 1 -10.06 -4.40 -9.63
CA MET A 1 -10.72 -5.73 -9.56
C MET A 1 -10.01 -6.59 -8.54
N PRO A 2 -10.66 -7.60 -7.93
CA PRO A 2 -10.02 -8.46 -6.93
C PRO A 2 -8.69 -9.09 -7.39
N THR A 3 -8.55 -9.33 -8.70
CA THR A 3 -7.32 -9.84 -9.31
C THR A 3 -6.13 -8.88 -9.19
N GLN A 4 -6.35 -7.57 -9.32
CA GLN A 4 -5.29 -6.56 -9.20
C GLN A 4 -4.71 -6.52 -7.79
N LEU A 5 -5.49 -6.86 -6.75
CA LEU A 5 -4.98 -6.91 -5.38
C LEU A 5 -3.96 -8.04 -5.16
N ALA A 6 -4.03 -9.11 -5.95
CA ALA A 6 -3.10 -10.23 -5.85
C ALA A 6 -1.72 -9.92 -6.46
N GLU A 7 -1.59 -8.82 -7.20
CA GLU A 7 -0.35 -8.38 -7.89
C GLU A 7 0.60 -7.61 -6.96
N VAL A 8 0.41 -7.69 -5.64
CA VAL A 8 1.21 -6.93 -4.66
C VAL A 8 2.68 -7.34 -4.70
N GLU A 9 3.57 -6.35 -4.71
CA GLU A 9 5.01 -6.52 -4.58
C GLU A 9 5.50 -5.98 -3.23
N VAL A 10 6.46 -6.68 -2.61
CA VAL A 10 7.13 -6.20 -1.39
C VAL A 10 8.37 -5.43 -1.81
N SER A 11 8.53 -4.21 -1.27
CA SER A 11 9.68 -3.36 -1.59
C SER A 11 11.01 -4.02 -1.16
N PRO A 12 12.16 -3.65 -1.77
CA PRO A 12 13.46 -4.21 -1.40
C PRO A 12 13.84 -4.04 0.08
N SER A 13 13.29 -3.03 0.75
CA SER A 13 13.51 -2.82 2.20
C SER A 13 12.65 -3.72 3.09
N GLY A 14 11.63 -4.40 2.53
CA GLY A 14 10.72 -5.28 3.25
C GLY A 14 9.56 -4.58 3.98
N TYR A 15 9.43 -3.25 3.85
CA TYR A 15 8.43 -2.47 4.60
C TYR A 15 7.33 -1.85 3.74
N GLY A 16 7.48 -1.84 2.42
CA GLY A 16 6.49 -1.29 1.49
C GLY A 16 5.72 -2.39 0.76
N LEU A 17 4.45 -2.12 0.48
CA LEU A 17 3.60 -2.87 -0.41
C LEU A 17 3.27 -1.96 -1.62
N HIS A 18 3.54 -2.45 -2.81
CA HIS A 18 3.35 -1.71 -4.06
C HIS A 18 2.39 -2.47 -4.98
N TRP A 19 1.44 -1.75 -5.59
CA TRP A 19 0.57 -2.26 -6.66
C TRP A 19 0.72 -1.37 -7.89
N GLU A 20 1.52 -1.81 -8.87
CA GLU A 20 1.76 -1.06 -10.12
C GLU A 20 0.46 -0.80 -10.88
N SER A 21 -0.40 -1.81 -11.03
CA SER A 21 -1.65 -1.69 -11.79
C SER A 21 -2.69 -0.77 -11.14
N LEU A 22 -2.49 -0.42 -9.87
CA LEU A 22 -3.36 0.48 -9.10
C LEU A 22 -2.70 1.84 -8.83
N ASP A 23 -1.42 2.00 -9.18
CA ASP A 23 -0.60 3.16 -8.82
C ASP A 23 -0.70 3.49 -7.32
N ALA A 24 -0.51 2.46 -6.49
CA ALA A 24 -0.75 2.55 -5.06
C ALA A 24 0.41 1.96 -4.23
N ASP A 25 0.80 2.70 -3.20
CA ASP A 25 1.83 2.32 -2.23
C ASP A 25 1.29 2.39 -0.80
N LEU A 26 1.62 1.38 0.00
CA LEU A 26 1.31 1.33 1.44
C LEU A 26 2.55 0.93 2.25
N ALA A 27 2.70 1.52 3.43
CA ALA A 27 3.73 1.12 4.38
C ALA A 27 3.16 0.13 5.41
N VAL A 28 3.79 -1.05 5.55
CA VAL A 28 3.38 -2.07 6.53
C VAL A 28 3.32 -1.52 7.96
N PRO A 29 4.31 -0.75 8.46
CA PRO A 29 4.23 -0.17 9.81
C PRO A 29 3.04 0.79 10.01
N ALA A 30 2.62 1.50 8.96
CA ALA A 30 1.49 2.41 9.01
C ALA A 30 0.17 1.63 9.14
N LEU A 31 0.01 0.56 8.36
CA LEU A 31 -1.16 -0.34 8.46
C LEU A 31 -1.25 -0.98 9.86
N MET A 32 -0.13 -1.44 10.42
CA MET A 32 -0.07 -1.98 11.78
C MET A 32 -0.49 -0.95 12.84
N SER A 33 -0.31 0.34 12.54
CA SER A 33 -0.71 1.47 13.39
C SER A 33 -2.10 2.03 13.04
N GLN A 34 -2.90 1.30 12.24
CA GLN A 34 -4.24 1.71 11.78
C GLN A 34 -4.27 2.99 10.94
N VAL A 35 -3.18 3.30 10.23
CA VAL A 35 -3.10 4.41 9.28
C VAL A 35 -3.25 3.89 7.86
N PHE A 36 -4.27 4.35 7.13
CA PHE A 36 -4.66 3.84 5.80
C PHE A 36 -4.45 4.83 4.66
N GLY A 37 -3.91 6.03 4.93
CA GLY A 37 -3.70 7.06 3.93
C GLY A 37 -3.16 8.34 4.55
N SER A 38 -2.67 9.25 3.72
CA SER A 38 -2.25 10.56 4.18
C SER A 38 -3.47 11.45 4.46
N GLY A 39 -3.32 12.43 5.36
CA GLY A 39 -4.37 13.42 5.61
C GLY A 39 -4.73 14.24 4.36
N ALA A 40 -3.83 14.38 3.39
CA ALA A 40 -4.15 15.04 2.12
C ALA A 40 -5.06 14.20 1.20
N TRP A 41 -5.09 12.88 1.39
CA TRP A 41 -5.91 11.96 0.59
C TRP A 41 -7.27 11.66 1.23
N LEU A 42 -7.36 11.68 2.57
CA LEU A 42 -8.59 11.41 3.32
C LEU A 42 -9.48 12.66 3.53
N ASN A 43 -9.12 13.81 2.94
CA ASN A 43 -9.85 15.08 3.04
C ASN A 43 -10.40 15.54 1.70
#